data_AF-A0A5M6ZNW5-F1
#
_entry.id   AF-A0A5M6ZNW5-F1
#
_cell.length_a   1.000
_cell.length_b   1.000
_cell.length_c   1.000
_cell.angle_alpha   90.00
_cell.angle_beta   90.00
_cell.angle_gamma   90.00
#
_symmetry.space_group_name_H-M   'P 1'
#
loop_
_entity.id
_entity.type
_entity.pdbx_description
1 polymer ?
#
loop_
_entity_poly.entity_id
_entity_poly.type
_entity_poly.pdbx_seq_one_letter_code
_entity_poly.pdbx_strand_id
1 'polypeptide(L)' 'MSARWRAWLQTAVLRLGLSPSEFWALSLAEWRALLAALAPASGEALDRAGLEALRAAYPDKRSSP' A
#
# COMPACT_ATOMS: atom_id res chain seq x y z
N MET A 1 -6.23 -2.11 -16.15
CA MET A 1 -5.24 -1.94 -15.07
C MET A 1 -5.62 -0.72 -14.23
N SER A 2 -5.72 -0.84 -12.89
CA SER A 2 -6.15 0.29 -12.04
C SER A 2 -5.20 1.49 -12.17
N ALA A 3 -5.71 2.70 -11.92
CA ALA A 3 -4.90 3.93 -11.96
C ALA A 3 -3.73 3.87 -10.96
N ARG A 4 -3.95 3.25 -9.80
CA ARG A 4 -2.94 3.08 -8.74
C ARG A 4 -1.81 2.13 -9.16
N TRP A 5 -2.12 1.01 -9.82
CA TRP A 5 -1.10 0.09 -10.35
C TRP A 5 -0.24 0.77 -11.43
N ARG A 6 -0.84 1.61 -12.28
CA ARG A 6 -0.08 2.43 -13.24
C ARG A 6 0.88 3.41 -12.57
N ALA A 7 0.44 4.10 -11.52
CA ALA A 7 1.29 5.06 -10.80
C ALA A 7 2.49 4.38 -10.12
N TRP A 8 2.30 3.18 -9.55
CA TRP A 8 3.40 2.40 -8.97
C TRP A 8 4.39 1.93 -10.01
N LEU A 9 3.92 1.40 -11.15
CA LEU A 9 4.82 0.99 -12.25
C LEU A 9 5.60 2.19 -12.81
N GLN A 10 4.96 3.35 -12.99
CA GLN A 10 5.66 4.57 -13.41
C GLN A 10 6.71 5.01 -12.39
N THR A 11 6.41 4.91 -11.09
CA THR A 11 7.38 5.24 -10.04
C THR A 11 8.58 4.28 -10.07
N ALA A 12 8.34 2.98 -10.20
CA ALA A 12 9.38 1.96 -10.28
C ALA A 12 10.31 2.20 -11.47
N VAL A 13 9.75 2.45 -12.66
CA VAL A 13 10.54 2.63 -13.89
C VAL A 13 11.23 3.99 -13.92
N LEU A 14 10.49 5.08 -13.66
CA LEU A 14 10.99 6.43 -13.87
C LEU A 14 11.80 6.98 -12.69
N ARG A 15 11.57 6.49 -11.47
CA ARG A 15 12.24 7.01 -10.26
C ARG A 15 13.22 6.03 -9.62
N LEU A 16 12.96 4.72 -9.73
CA LEU A 16 13.83 3.69 -9.17
C LEU A 16 14.70 2.98 -10.22
N GLY A 17 14.46 3.23 -11.51
CA GLY A 17 15.24 2.63 -12.61
C GLY A 17 14.98 1.14 -12.82
N LEU A 18 13.90 0.60 -12.26
CA LEU A 18 13.53 -0.81 -12.42
C LEU A 18 12.94 -1.06 -13.81
N SER A 19 13.27 -2.19 -14.42
CA SER A 19 12.53 -2.67 -15.58
C SER A 19 11.11 -3.10 -15.17
N PRO A 20 10.14 -3.09 -16.11
CA PRO A 20 8.80 -3.58 -15.83
C PRO A 20 8.78 -5.03 -15.30
N SER A 21 9.67 -5.89 -15.80
CA SER A 21 9.81 -7.28 -15.34
C SER A 21 10.28 -7.38 -13.89
N GLU A 22 11.27 -6.58 -13.49
CA GLU A 22 11.76 -6.56 -12.11
C GLU A 22 10.66 -6.09 -11.15
N PHE A 23 9.88 -5.07 -11.54
CA PHE A 23 8.73 -4.63 -10.75
C PHE A 23 7.71 -5.74 -10.51
N TRP A 24 7.38 -6.53 -11.53
CA TRP A 24 6.41 -7.62 -11.37
C TRP A 24 6.97 -8.85 -10.63
N ALA A 25 8.30 -9.01 -10.59
CA ALA A 25 8.96 -10.05 -9.83
C ALA A 25 9.16 -9.69 -8.34
N LEU A 26 9.14 -8.40 -7.99
CA LEU A 26 9.31 -7.92 -6.62
C LEU A 26 8.21 -8.43 -5.70
N SER A 27 8.61 -8.85 -4.50
CA SER A 27 7.68 -9.09 -3.43
C SER A 27 7.09 -7.78 -2.90
N LEU A 28 5.91 -7.87 -2.28
CA LEU A 28 5.27 -6.72 -1.64
C LEU A 28 6.12 -6.14 -0.50
N ALA A 29 6.91 -6.98 0.19
CA ALA A 29 7.79 -6.55 1.27
C ALA A 29 8.95 -5.70 0.75
N GLU A 30 9.60 -6.13 -0.33
CA GLU A 30 10.68 -5.37 -0.97
C GLU A 30 10.16 -4.08 -1.57
N TRP A 31 8.99 -4.11 -2.24
CA TRP A 31 8.35 -2.90 -2.74
C TRP A 31 8.09 -1.88 -1.62
N ARG A 32 7.56 -2.33 -0.47
CA ARG A 32 7.37 -1.47 0.70
C ARG A 32 8.68 -0.91 1.24
N ALA A 33 9.75 -1.71 1.27
CA ALA A 33 11.06 -1.25 1.72
C ALA A 33 11.62 -0.16 0.80
N LEU A 34 11.52 -0.32 -0.53
CA LEU A 34 11.93 0.69 -1.50
C LEU A 34 11.13 1.98 -1.39
N LEU A 35 9.82 1.89 -1.14
CA LEU A 35 8.95 3.05 -0.97
C LEU A 35 9.13 3.74 0.40
N ALA A 36 9.58 3.04 1.44
CA ALA A 36 9.80 3.64 2.75
C ALA A 36 10.83 4.78 2.70
N ALA A 37 11.79 4.72 1.78
CA ALA A 37 12.76 5.79 1.54
C ALA A 37 12.18 6.99 0.78
N LEU A 38 11.06 6.81 0.06
CA LEU A 38 10.41 7.84 -0.76
C LEU A 38 9.22 8.51 -0.08
N ALA A 39 8.67 7.89 0.97
CA ALA A 39 7.55 8.44 1.70
C ALA A 39 8.04 9.43 2.78
N PRO A 40 7.45 10.63 2.89
CA PRO A 40 7.54 11.37 4.14
C PRO A 40 7.00 10.47 5.26
N ALA A 41 7.58 10.56 6.47
CA ALA A 41 7.19 9.80 7.66
C ALA A 41 5.77 10.12 8.17
N SER A 42 4.87 10.56 7.30
CA SER A 42 3.49 10.91 7.58
C SER A 42 2.61 9.69 7.33
N GLY A 43 2.48 8.91 8.39
CA GLY A 43 1.46 7.90 8.56
C GLY A 43 2.03 6.72 9.33
N GLU A 44 1.81 6.69 10.65
CA GLU A 44 1.94 5.46 11.41
C GLU A 44 1.23 4.36 10.61
N ALA A 45 1.97 3.28 10.30
CA ALA A 45 1.36 2.11 9.71
C ALA A 45 0.18 1.71 10.60
N LEU A 46 -0.99 1.46 10.02
CA LEU A 46 -2.17 1.04 10.77
C LEU A 46 -1.77 -0.11 11.70
N ASP A 47 -1.73 0.18 12.99
CA ASP A 47 -1.35 -0.77 14.00
C ASP A 47 -2.61 -1.52 14.47
N ARG A 48 -2.42 -2.45 15.40
CA ARG A 48 -3.56 -3.21 15.93
C ARG A 48 -4.54 -2.28 16.64
N ALA A 49 -4.08 -1.25 17.34
CA ALA A 49 -4.96 -0.31 18.02
C ALA A 49 -5.83 0.49 17.03
N GLY A 50 -5.24 0.99 15.95
CA GLY A 50 -5.95 1.70 14.89
C GLY A 50 -6.97 0.82 14.16
N LEU A 51 -6.65 -0.46 13.91
CA LEU A 51 -7.61 -1.40 13.34
C LEU A 51 -8.80 -1.65 14.27
N GLU A 52 -8.55 -1.81 15.57
CA GLU A 52 -9.59 -1.99 16.58
C GLU A 52 -10.48 -0.74 16.69
N ALA A 53 -9.90 0.46 16.64
CA ALA A 53 -10.63 1.72 16.62
C ALA A 53 -11.54 1.84 15.39
N LEU A 54 -11.05 1.46 14.21
CA LEU A 54 -11.87 1.43 12.99
C LEU A 54 -13.00 0.42 13.07
N ARG A 55 -12.74 -0.78 13.61
CA ARG A 55 -13.76 -1.81 13.78
C ARG A 55 -14.88 -1.35 14.72
N ALA A 56 -14.55 -0.60 15.77
CA ALA A 56 -15.53 -0.01 16.67
C ALA A 56 -16.30 1.15 16.02
N ALA A 57 -15.63 1.99 15.23
CA ALA A 57 -16.26 3.14 14.57
C ALA A 57 -17.21 2.74 13.43
N TYR A 58 -16.92 1.62 12.76
CA TYR A 58 -17.69 1.10 11.62
C TYR A 58 -18.14 -0.34 11.89
N PRO A 59 -19.07 -0.57 12.83
CA PRO A 59 -19.56 -1.92 13.10
C PRO A 59 -20.34 -2.47 11.91
N ASP A 60 -20.18 -3.77 11.65
CA ASP A 60 -20.94 -4.45 10.60
C ASP A 60 -22.44 -4.26 10.84
N LYS A 61 -23.14 -3.73 9.84
CA LYS A 61 -24.60 -3.72 9.86
C LYS A 61 -25.05 -5.15 9.66
N ARG A 62 -25.53 -5.81 10.72
CA ARG A 62 -26.32 -7.03 10.55
C ARG A 62 -27.50 -6.68 9.68
N SER A 63 -27.55 -7.25 8.49
CA SER A 63 -28.82 -7.41 7.77
C SER A 63 -29.74 -8.16 8.72
N SER A 64 -30.71 -7.44 9.31
CA SER A 64 -31.81 -8.10 9.99
C SER A 64 -32.55 -8.95 8.94
N PRO A 65 -32.98 -10.18 9.26
CA PRO A 65 -33.81 -10.99 8.37
C PRO A 65 -35.12 -10.27 8.03
#